data_AF-A0A352UCR5-F1
#
_entry.id   AF-A0A352UCR5-F1
#
_cell.length_a   1.000
_cell.length_b   1.000
_cell.length_c   1.000
_cell.angle_alpha   90.00
_cell.angle_beta   90.00
_cell.angle_gamma   90.00
#
_symmetry.space_group_name_H-M   'P 1'
#
loop_
_entity.id
_entity.type
_entity.pdbx_description
1 polymer ?
#
loop_
_entity_poly.entity_id
_entity_poly.type
_entity_poly.pdbx_seq_one_letter_code
_entity_poly.pdbx_strand_id
1 'polypeptide(L)'
;EATYVIERMLDRFALEIGMDPVEVRRKNLIPPFEDGHTIATGVTYDSGNYEPALDKALEMVGYEDFRKEQAEAREQGRYLGIGLSTYVEICGMAPSAVAYTLGARAPTWESALVRVHPTGKVTVYTGAQSTGQGHDTTFAQLTSAELGIPVEDIEIIHGDTDKVQMGVGTFGSRSVVVGGSAIRMSTDKIKEKAKRVAANLLEAAPEDVVY
;
A
#
# COMPACT_ATOMS: atom_id res chain seq x y z
N GLU A 1 2.46 11.43 -13.16
CA GLU A 1 3.28 12.45 -13.86
C GLU A 1 4.67 12.59 -13.21
N ALA A 2 4.75 12.80 -11.89
CA ALA A 2 6.01 12.95 -11.17
C ALA A 2 7.02 11.82 -11.46
N THR A 3 6.59 10.55 -11.33
CA THR A 3 7.38 9.36 -11.67
C THR A 3 7.89 9.40 -13.11
N TYR A 4 7.01 9.68 -14.07
CA TYR A 4 7.38 9.75 -15.48
C TYR A 4 8.47 10.81 -15.72
N VAL A 5 8.28 12.01 -15.15
CA VAL A 5 9.21 13.12 -15.32
C VAL A 5 10.59 12.77 -14.75
N ILE A 6 10.68 12.27 -13.51
CA ILE A 6 11.98 11.94 -12.91
C ILE A 6 12.66 10.76 -13.61
N GLU A 7 11.96 9.68 -13.91
CA GLU A 7 12.55 8.50 -14.56
C GLU A 7 13.03 8.82 -15.98
N ARG A 8 12.28 9.64 -16.74
CA ARG A 8 12.72 10.12 -18.05
C ARG A 8 13.94 11.03 -17.94
N MET A 9 14.03 11.87 -16.92
CA MET A 9 15.21 12.71 -16.69
C MET A 9 16.43 11.87 -16.33
N LEU A 10 16.29 10.81 -15.52
CA LEU A 10 17.38 9.88 -15.21
C LEU A 10 17.93 9.20 -16.47
N ASP A 11 17.07 8.70 -17.36
CA ASP A 11 17.53 8.09 -18.61
C ASP A 11 18.23 9.09 -19.53
N ARG A 12 17.73 10.34 -19.58
CA ARG A 12 18.35 11.41 -20.38
C ARG A 12 19.70 11.82 -19.82
N PHE A 13 19.79 11.91 -18.50
CA PHE A 13 21.04 12.19 -17.81
C PHE A 13 22.06 11.08 -18.04
N ALA A 14 21.66 9.81 -17.92
CA ALA A 14 22.50 8.65 -18.20
C ALA A 14 23.07 8.68 -19.63
N LEU A 15 22.22 9.00 -20.61
CA LEU A 15 22.62 9.15 -22.00
C LEU A 15 23.64 10.29 -22.18
N GLU A 16 23.39 11.45 -21.59
CA GLU A 16 24.24 12.64 -21.71
C GLU A 16 25.65 12.40 -21.15
N ILE A 17 25.77 11.65 -20.05
CA ILE A 17 27.05 11.35 -19.41
C ILE A 17 27.69 10.04 -19.91
N GLY A 18 27.05 9.33 -20.83
CA GLY A 18 27.53 8.04 -21.34
C GLY A 18 27.61 6.92 -20.30
N MET A 19 26.73 6.94 -19.29
CA MET A 19 26.67 5.93 -18.23
C MET A 19 25.47 5.01 -18.43
N ASP A 20 25.59 3.75 -18.01
CA ASP A 20 24.45 2.84 -18.00
C ASP A 20 23.32 3.39 -17.09
N PRO A 21 22.05 3.39 -17.52
CA PRO A 21 20.93 3.92 -16.74
C PRO A 21 20.64 3.15 -15.44
N VAL A 22 21.08 1.89 -15.30
CA VAL A 22 21.06 1.15 -14.03
C VAL A 22 22.09 1.73 -13.07
N GLU A 23 23.30 1.98 -13.54
CA GLU A 23 24.39 2.53 -12.72
C GLU A 23 24.08 3.94 -12.23
N VAL A 24 23.45 4.76 -13.08
CA VAL A 24 22.94 6.09 -12.65
C VAL A 24 21.93 5.94 -11.52
N ARG A 25 20.98 4.99 -11.62
CA ARG A 25 20.00 4.75 -10.56
C ARG A 25 20.67 4.27 -9.28
N ARG A 26 21.52 3.24 -9.34
CA ARG A 26 22.26 2.71 -8.18
C ARG A 26 23.01 3.80 -7.41
N LYS A 27 23.67 4.72 -8.11
CA LYS A 27 24.38 5.85 -7.49
C LYS A 27 23.47 6.85 -6.75
N ASN A 28 22.18 6.89 -7.07
CA ASN A 28 21.22 7.86 -6.56
C ASN A 28 20.08 7.25 -5.73
N LEU A 29 20.02 5.92 -5.61
CA LEU A 29 19.06 5.26 -4.72
C LEU A 29 19.31 5.70 -3.28
N ILE A 30 18.22 5.98 -2.56
CA ILE A 30 18.30 6.22 -1.13
C ILE A 30 18.72 4.90 -0.46
N PRO A 31 19.75 4.91 0.42
CA PRO A 31 20.15 3.72 1.18
C PRO A 31 18.97 3.15 2.00
N PRO A 32 18.98 1.85 2.34
CA PRO A 32 17.87 1.25 3.07
C PRO A 32 17.51 1.97 4.38
N PHE A 33 16.21 2.08 4.66
CA PHE A 33 15.68 2.74 5.87
C PHE A 33 14.31 2.15 6.27
N GLU A 34 14.00 2.17 7.57
CA GLU A 34 12.74 1.62 8.13
C GLU A 34 11.91 2.64 8.94
N ASP A 35 12.55 3.68 9.50
CA ASP A 35 11.89 4.67 10.39
C ASP A 35 11.69 6.04 9.70
N GLY A 36 11.53 6.01 8.39
CA GLY A 36 11.26 7.15 7.54
C GLY A 36 12.47 7.91 7.00
N HIS A 37 12.30 8.49 5.81
CA HIS A 37 13.31 9.28 5.12
C HIS A 37 12.67 10.50 4.44
N THR A 38 13.03 11.70 4.90
CA THR A 38 12.51 12.95 4.32
C THR A 38 13.30 13.35 3.09
N ILE A 39 12.64 13.38 1.94
CA ILE A 39 13.25 13.78 0.67
C ILE A 39 13.19 15.30 0.48
N ALA A 40 13.91 15.81 -0.52
CA ALA A 40 14.06 17.25 -0.78
C ALA A 40 12.74 18.01 -1.02
N THR A 41 11.66 17.32 -1.42
CA THR A 41 10.33 17.91 -1.59
C THR A 41 9.56 18.07 -0.27
N GLY A 42 10.14 17.62 0.86
CA GLY A 42 9.53 17.69 2.19
C GLY A 42 8.62 16.52 2.55
N VAL A 43 8.42 15.56 1.64
CA VAL A 43 7.69 14.32 1.93
C VAL A 43 8.60 13.35 2.69
N THR A 44 8.06 12.70 3.70
CA THR A 44 8.72 11.60 4.40
C THR A 44 8.22 10.27 3.84
N TYR A 45 9.11 9.53 3.20
CA TYR A 45 8.85 8.12 2.87
C TYR A 45 8.86 7.31 4.15
N ASP A 46 8.03 6.27 4.24
CA ASP A 46 7.88 5.43 5.43
C ASP A 46 9.04 4.44 5.58
N SER A 47 9.35 3.68 4.53
CA SER A 47 10.45 2.73 4.48
C SER A 47 10.95 2.52 3.04
N GLY A 48 12.11 1.91 2.87
CA GLY A 48 12.64 1.62 1.55
C GLY A 48 13.84 0.70 1.57
N ASN A 49 13.88 -0.23 0.62
CA ASN A 49 15.04 -1.06 0.31
C ASN A 49 15.05 -1.39 -1.19
N TYR A 50 15.57 -0.45 -1.98
CA TYR A 50 15.30 -0.40 -3.42
C TYR A 50 16.29 -1.23 -4.26
N GLU A 51 17.55 -1.32 -3.83
CA GLU A 51 18.60 -2.00 -4.58
C GLU A 51 18.29 -3.50 -4.81
N PRO A 52 17.83 -4.28 -3.81
CA PRO A 52 17.45 -5.68 -4.03
C PRO A 52 16.28 -5.85 -5.02
N ALA A 53 15.35 -4.89 -5.06
CA ALA A 53 14.23 -4.91 -6.00
C ALA A 53 14.71 -4.64 -7.43
N LEU A 54 15.63 -3.69 -7.61
CA LEU A 54 16.29 -3.43 -8.89
C LEU A 54 17.08 -4.65 -9.36
N ASP A 55 17.91 -5.24 -8.50
CA ASP A 55 18.72 -6.42 -8.84
C ASP A 55 17.85 -7.59 -9.31
N LYS A 56 16.77 -7.88 -8.56
CA LYS A 56 15.82 -8.94 -8.93
C LYS A 56 15.16 -8.66 -10.29
N ALA A 57 14.79 -7.42 -10.58
CA ALA A 57 14.19 -7.06 -11.86
C ALA A 57 15.19 -7.22 -13.03
N LEU A 58 16.46 -6.86 -12.83
CA LEU A 58 17.52 -7.01 -13.82
C LEU A 58 17.85 -8.48 -14.10
N GLU A 59 17.87 -9.30 -13.06
CA GLU A 59 18.04 -10.76 -13.17
C GLU A 59 16.90 -11.38 -13.97
N MET A 60 15.64 -11.08 -13.63
CA MET A 60 14.45 -11.62 -14.29
C MET A 60 14.41 -11.35 -15.81
N VAL A 61 14.99 -10.23 -16.24
CA VAL A 61 15.03 -9.82 -17.66
C VAL A 61 16.33 -10.24 -18.35
N GLY A 62 17.33 -10.71 -17.60
CA GLY A 62 18.65 -11.01 -18.16
C GLY A 62 19.32 -9.75 -18.73
N TYR A 63 19.33 -8.66 -17.96
CA TYR A 63 19.70 -7.31 -18.42
C TYR A 63 21.01 -7.27 -19.22
N GLU A 64 22.06 -7.90 -18.71
CA GLU A 64 23.38 -7.94 -19.37
C GLU A 64 23.35 -8.64 -20.73
N ASP A 65 22.60 -9.73 -20.84
CA ASP A 65 22.46 -10.45 -22.11
C ASP A 65 21.59 -9.68 -23.10
N PHE A 66 20.52 -9.02 -22.62
CA PHE A 66 19.72 -8.10 -23.43
C PHE A 66 20.57 -6.94 -23.97
N ARG A 67 21.50 -6.40 -23.17
CA ARG A 67 22.41 -5.32 -23.63
C ARG A 67 23.34 -5.79 -24.74
N LYS A 68 23.83 -7.03 -24.70
CA LYS A 68 24.60 -7.64 -25.80
C LYS A 68 23.74 -7.80 -27.05
N GLU A 69 22.54 -8.38 -26.91
CA GLU A 69 21.60 -8.55 -28.02
C GLU A 69 21.23 -7.19 -28.65
N GLN A 70 21.02 -6.16 -27.84
CA GLN A 70 20.75 -4.80 -28.30
C GLN A 70 21.88 -4.26 -29.18
N ALA A 71 23.13 -4.50 -28.81
CA ALA A 71 24.29 -4.08 -29.60
C ALA A 71 24.36 -4.82 -30.94
N GLU A 72 24.22 -6.16 -30.94
CA GLU A 72 24.22 -6.98 -32.15
C GLU A 72 23.07 -6.61 -33.10
N ALA A 73 21.87 -6.39 -32.55
CA ALA A 73 20.70 -5.98 -33.33
C ALA A 73 20.94 -4.64 -34.04
N ARG A 74 21.67 -3.71 -33.40
CA ARG A 74 21.98 -2.39 -33.96
C ARG A 74 22.82 -2.50 -35.23
N GLU A 75 23.77 -3.43 -35.27
CA GLU A 75 24.61 -3.72 -36.45
C GLU A 75 23.78 -4.25 -37.63
N GLN A 76 22.67 -4.92 -37.32
CA GLN A 76 21.72 -5.46 -38.31
C GLN A 76 20.61 -4.46 -38.69
N GLY A 77 20.72 -3.19 -38.27
CA GLY A 77 19.71 -2.17 -38.54
C GLY A 77 18.42 -2.32 -37.72
N ARG A 78 18.41 -3.17 -36.69
CA ARG A 78 17.28 -3.35 -35.76
C ARG A 78 17.47 -2.51 -34.50
N TYR A 79 16.38 -1.92 -34.01
CA TYR A 79 16.40 -1.06 -32.82
C TYR A 79 15.65 -1.73 -31.68
N LEU A 80 16.39 -2.42 -30.80
CA LEU A 80 15.84 -2.98 -29.57
C LEU A 80 15.96 -1.96 -28.43
N GLY A 81 14.92 -1.86 -27.60
CA GLY A 81 14.88 -0.93 -26.47
C GLY A 81 14.54 -1.66 -25.17
N ILE A 82 15.24 -1.28 -24.10
CA ILE A 82 14.92 -1.67 -22.72
C ILE A 82 14.59 -0.41 -21.95
N GLY A 83 13.40 -0.38 -21.35
CA GLY A 83 12.94 0.69 -20.48
C GLY A 83 13.07 0.27 -19.02
N LEU A 84 13.53 1.20 -18.18
CA LEU A 84 13.68 0.98 -16.75
C LEU A 84 12.92 2.06 -15.98
N SER A 85 12.28 1.68 -14.87
CA SER A 85 11.58 2.60 -13.98
C SER A 85 11.73 2.14 -12.53
N THR A 86 12.51 2.87 -11.73
CA THR A 86 12.69 2.63 -10.28
C THR A 86 11.93 3.69 -9.50
N TYR A 87 10.65 3.48 -9.27
CA TYR A 87 9.77 4.50 -8.71
C TYR A 87 9.31 4.20 -7.29
N VAL A 88 8.98 5.27 -6.55
CA VAL A 88 8.30 5.22 -5.26
C VAL A 88 6.91 5.85 -5.46
N GLU A 89 5.87 5.15 -5.02
CA GLU A 89 4.50 5.63 -5.10
C GLU A 89 4.06 6.21 -3.75
N ILE A 90 3.51 7.42 -3.77
CA ILE A 90 2.85 8.01 -2.60
C ILE A 90 1.37 7.65 -2.68
N CYS A 91 0.97 6.61 -1.95
CA CYS A 91 -0.42 6.16 -1.84
C CYS A 91 -1.02 6.55 -0.48
N GLY A 92 -2.31 6.23 -0.27
CA GLY A 92 -2.89 6.33 1.07
C GLY A 92 -3.07 7.76 1.56
N MET A 93 -3.40 8.70 0.65
CA MET A 93 -3.70 10.10 0.95
C MET A 93 -4.64 10.20 2.18
N ALA A 94 -4.08 10.50 3.36
CA ALA A 94 -4.81 10.36 4.62
C ALA A 94 -4.65 11.50 5.62
N PRO A 95 -3.46 11.87 6.13
CA PRO A 95 -3.40 12.88 7.18
C PRO A 95 -4.00 14.16 6.62
N SER A 96 -5.21 14.51 7.08
CA SER A 96 -6.01 15.52 6.37
C SER A 96 -5.32 16.87 6.39
N ALA A 97 -4.60 17.17 7.47
CA ALA A 97 -3.73 18.34 7.58
C ALA A 97 -2.68 18.40 6.45
N VAL A 98 -2.01 17.29 6.15
CA VAL A 98 -1.02 17.21 5.06
C VAL A 98 -1.70 17.24 3.69
N ALA A 99 -2.83 16.54 3.52
CA ALA A 99 -3.57 16.58 2.27
C ALA A 99 -4.00 18.01 1.90
N TYR A 100 -4.41 18.82 2.89
CA TYR A 100 -4.74 20.24 2.67
C TYR A 100 -3.53 21.07 2.22
N THR A 101 -2.32 20.84 2.78
CA THR A 101 -1.12 21.56 2.31
C THR A 101 -0.73 21.18 0.88
N LEU A 102 -1.11 19.98 0.43
CA LEU A 102 -0.94 19.49 -0.93
C LEU A 102 -2.11 19.88 -1.88
N GLY A 103 -3.05 20.70 -1.41
CA GLY A 103 -4.14 21.26 -2.24
C GLY A 103 -5.43 20.45 -2.29
N ALA A 104 -5.59 19.42 -1.44
CA ALA A 104 -6.87 18.75 -1.27
C ALA A 104 -7.93 19.75 -0.77
N ARG A 105 -9.18 19.61 -1.21
CA ARG A 105 -10.31 20.50 -0.84
C ARG A 105 -11.30 19.86 0.12
N ALA A 106 -11.04 18.62 0.50
CA ALA A 106 -11.86 17.82 1.40
C ALA A 106 -10.92 17.00 2.29
N PRO A 107 -11.37 16.60 3.48
CA PRO A 107 -10.58 15.75 4.34
C PRO A 107 -10.43 14.37 3.71
N THR A 108 -9.41 13.62 4.13
CA THR A 108 -8.99 12.38 3.47
C THR A 108 -8.99 11.19 4.44
N TRP A 109 -9.88 11.21 5.43
CA TRP A 109 -10.09 10.10 6.37
C TRP A 109 -10.95 8.98 5.76
N GLU A 110 -11.05 7.84 6.43
CA GLU A 110 -11.95 6.76 6.06
C GLU A 110 -12.66 6.23 7.31
N SER A 111 -13.79 5.55 7.14
CA SER A 111 -14.54 4.96 8.24
C SER A 111 -14.75 3.46 8.07
N ALA A 112 -14.91 2.79 9.21
CA ALA A 112 -15.34 1.41 9.28
C ALA A 112 -16.21 1.20 10.52
N LEU A 113 -17.20 0.30 10.39
CA LEU A 113 -17.97 -0.25 11.49
C LEU A 113 -17.91 -1.77 11.37
N VAL A 114 -17.40 -2.42 12.40
CA VAL A 114 -17.35 -3.89 12.47
C VAL A 114 -18.42 -4.34 13.47
N ARG A 115 -19.32 -5.22 13.03
CA ARG A 115 -20.38 -5.78 13.86
C ARG A 115 -20.23 -7.29 13.98
N VAL A 116 -20.02 -7.77 15.20
CA VAL A 116 -20.08 -9.20 15.53
C VAL A 116 -21.52 -9.55 15.90
N HIS A 117 -22.08 -10.56 15.23
CA HIS A 117 -23.43 -11.05 15.48
C HIS A 117 -23.44 -12.11 16.58
N PRO A 118 -24.59 -12.38 17.24
CA PRO A 118 -24.69 -13.42 18.27
C PRO A 118 -24.29 -14.83 17.81
N THR A 119 -24.35 -15.10 16.49
CA THR A 119 -23.92 -16.37 15.89
C THR A 119 -22.42 -16.48 15.67
N GLY A 120 -21.64 -15.43 15.96
CA GLY A 120 -20.20 -15.35 15.69
C GLY A 120 -19.83 -14.85 14.29
N LYS A 121 -20.81 -14.72 13.37
CA LYS A 121 -20.58 -14.10 12.06
C LYS A 121 -20.31 -12.59 12.20
N VAL A 122 -19.66 -12.00 11.21
CA VAL A 122 -19.30 -10.57 11.22
C VAL A 122 -19.80 -9.87 9.96
N THR A 123 -20.31 -8.65 10.12
CA THR A 123 -20.49 -7.72 9.00
C THR A 123 -19.60 -6.50 9.20
N VAL A 124 -18.82 -6.15 8.18
CA VAL A 124 -17.97 -4.96 8.14
C VAL A 124 -18.58 -3.96 7.18
N TYR A 125 -18.90 -2.77 7.66
CA TYR A 125 -19.34 -1.64 6.86
C TYR A 125 -18.14 -0.73 6.65
N THR A 126 -17.79 -0.40 5.42
CA THR A 126 -16.64 0.45 5.12
C THR A 126 -17.01 1.56 4.15
N GLY A 127 -16.53 2.78 4.44
CA GLY A 127 -16.71 3.91 3.54
C GLY A 127 -15.87 3.84 2.25
N ALA A 128 -14.94 2.89 2.15
CA ALA A 128 -14.23 2.58 0.92
C ALA A 128 -15.16 1.85 -0.07
N GLN A 129 -15.06 2.14 -1.37
CA GLN A 129 -15.95 1.56 -2.39
C GLN A 129 -15.18 0.66 -3.35
N SER A 130 -15.65 -0.56 -3.53
CA SER A 130 -15.08 -1.48 -4.54
C SER A 130 -15.58 -1.14 -5.93
N THR A 131 -14.67 -1.16 -6.91
CA THR A 131 -14.96 -1.10 -8.35
C THR A 131 -14.18 -2.19 -9.11
N GLY A 132 -13.85 -3.31 -8.45
CA GLY A 132 -13.20 -4.48 -9.04
C GLY A 132 -11.88 -4.93 -8.40
N GLN A 133 -11.35 -4.17 -7.46
CA GLN A 133 -10.06 -4.44 -6.77
C GLN A 133 -10.14 -5.51 -5.66
N GLY A 134 -11.31 -6.12 -5.44
CA GLY A 134 -11.49 -7.21 -4.49
C GLY A 134 -11.52 -6.80 -3.02
N HIS A 135 -12.17 -5.68 -2.68
CA HIS A 135 -12.34 -5.27 -1.28
C HIS A 135 -13.10 -6.30 -0.44
N ASP A 136 -14.14 -6.90 -0.99
CA ASP A 136 -14.96 -7.92 -0.33
C ASP A 136 -14.08 -9.05 0.22
N THR A 137 -13.12 -9.51 -0.59
CA THR A 137 -12.16 -10.54 -0.19
C THR A 137 -11.10 -10.01 0.75
N THR A 138 -10.43 -8.91 0.37
CA THR A 138 -9.23 -8.43 1.09
C THR A 138 -9.55 -7.86 2.47
N PHE A 139 -10.68 -7.16 2.61
CA PHE A 139 -11.14 -6.67 3.92
C PHE A 139 -11.71 -7.78 4.79
N ALA A 140 -12.33 -8.81 4.20
CA ALA A 140 -12.72 -10.00 4.96
C ALA A 140 -11.49 -10.75 5.48
N GLN A 141 -10.45 -10.92 4.66
CA GLN A 141 -9.18 -11.52 5.09
C GLN A 141 -8.48 -10.72 6.20
N LEU A 142 -8.43 -9.39 6.08
CA LEU A 142 -7.92 -8.51 7.14
C LEU A 142 -8.69 -8.73 8.44
N THR A 143 -10.03 -8.68 8.38
CA THR A 143 -10.90 -8.85 9.54
C THR A 143 -10.77 -10.26 10.14
N SER A 144 -10.61 -11.27 9.30
CA SER A 144 -10.38 -12.66 9.69
C SER A 144 -9.07 -12.80 10.47
N ALA A 145 -7.98 -12.24 9.96
CA ALA A 145 -6.68 -12.24 10.64
C ALA A 145 -6.72 -11.51 11.99
N GLU A 146 -7.47 -10.42 12.07
CA GLU A 146 -7.63 -9.64 13.31
C GLU A 146 -8.56 -10.34 14.34
N LEU A 147 -9.64 -11.00 13.90
CA LEU A 147 -10.69 -11.54 14.79
C LEU A 147 -10.69 -13.07 14.92
N GLY A 148 -9.84 -13.80 14.21
CA GLY A 148 -9.77 -15.27 14.26
C GLY A 148 -11.05 -15.95 13.75
N ILE A 149 -11.88 -15.24 12.99
CA ILE A 149 -13.15 -15.71 12.44
C ILE A 149 -12.93 -16.17 11.00
N PRO A 150 -13.50 -17.31 10.57
CA PRO A 150 -13.39 -17.77 9.18
C PRO A 150 -13.82 -16.69 8.18
N VAL A 151 -13.09 -16.56 7.07
CA VAL A 151 -13.33 -15.48 6.10
C VAL A 151 -14.72 -15.57 5.46
N GLU A 152 -15.24 -16.79 5.29
CA GLU A 152 -16.58 -17.08 4.79
C GLU A 152 -17.72 -16.64 5.74
N ASP A 153 -17.39 -16.36 7.00
CA ASP A 153 -18.32 -15.84 8.01
C ASP A 153 -18.26 -14.32 8.14
N ILE A 154 -17.50 -13.65 7.26
CA ILE A 154 -17.32 -12.20 7.24
C ILE A 154 -17.90 -11.62 5.95
N GLU A 155 -18.91 -10.77 6.11
CA GLU A 155 -19.54 -10.03 5.01
C GLU A 155 -19.04 -8.58 4.99
N ILE A 156 -18.71 -8.08 3.80
CA ILE A 156 -18.30 -6.68 3.60
C ILE A 156 -19.45 -5.92 2.93
N ILE A 157 -19.80 -4.75 3.50
CA ILE A 157 -20.83 -3.85 2.98
C ILE A 157 -20.18 -2.50 2.68
N HIS A 158 -20.29 -2.05 1.43
CA HIS A 158 -19.83 -0.74 0.98
C HIS A 158 -20.76 -0.17 -0.10
N GLY A 159 -20.66 1.13 -0.36
CA GLY A 159 -21.32 1.80 -1.49
C GLY A 159 -22.79 2.19 -1.30
N ASP A 160 -23.39 1.83 -0.17
CA ASP A 160 -24.77 2.20 0.20
C ASP A 160 -24.73 3.23 1.35
N THR A 161 -24.96 4.51 1.03
CA THR A 161 -24.86 5.62 1.99
C THR A 161 -25.93 5.59 3.08
N ASP A 162 -26.99 4.80 2.93
CA ASP A 162 -27.99 4.61 3.99
C ASP A 162 -27.52 3.59 5.05
N LYS A 163 -26.55 2.74 4.70
CA LYS A 163 -26.02 1.69 5.58
C LYS A 163 -24.64 1.99 6.14
N VAL A 164 -23.82 2.66 5.34
CA VAL A 164 -22.39 2.83 5.60
C VAL A 164 -22.14 4.23 6.16
N GLN A 165 -21.33 4.31 7.20
CA GLN A 165 -20.85 5.60 7.71
C GLN A 165 -20.13 6.36 6.59
N MET A 166 -20.27 7.69 6.55
CA MET A 166 -19.57 8.51 5.56
C MET A 166 -18.09 8.12 5.47
N GLY A 167 -17.56 8.10 4.26
CA GLY A 167 -16.18 7.82 3.93
C GLY A 167 -15.76 8.66 2.74
N VAL A 168 -14.46 8.77 2.51
CA VAL A 168 -13.94 9.51 1.36
C VAL A 168 -13.96 8.63 0.10
N GLY A 169 -14.00 7.31 0.26
CA GLY A 169 -14.13 6.37 -0.84
C GLY A 169 -12.78 5.97 -1.42
N THR A 170 -12.81 5.38 -2.62
CA THR A 170 -11.64 4.70 -3.17
C THR A 170 -11.08 5.41 -4.40
N PHE A 171 -9.81 5.81 -4.26
CA PHE A 171 -8.93 6.36 -5.28
C PHE A 171 -7.51 6.44 -4.70
N GLY A 172 -6.49 6.78 -5.50
CA GLY A 172 -5.12 7.01 -4.99
C GLY A 172 -4.56 5.86 -4.15
N SER A 173 -4.96 4.62 -4.49
CA SER A 173 -4.58 3.39 -3.77
C SER A 173 -4.78 3.46 -2.25
N ARG A 174 -5.80 4.20 -1.78
CA ARG A 174 -5.97 4.51 -0.36
C ARG A 174 -6.77 3.48 0.45
N SER A 175 -7.48 2.57 -0.21
CA SER A 175 -8.49 1.73 0.45
C SER A 175 -7.93 0.87 1.58
N VAL A 176 -6.83 0.15 1.36
CA VAL A 176 -6.21 -0.68 2.40
C VAL A 176 -5.49 0.20 3.42
N VAL A 177 -4.76 1.22 2.96
CA VAL A 177 -3.98 2.09 3.86
C VAL A 177 -4.88 2.82 4.85
N VAL A 178 -5.99 3.39 4.40
CA VAL A 178 -6.87 4.22 5.24
C VAL A 178 -8.10 3.45 5.70
N GLY A 179 -8.82 2.80 4.79
CA GLY A 179 -10.00 2.00 5.10
C GLY A 179 -9.67 0.72 5.86
N GLY A 180 -8.62 0.01 5.44
CA GLY A 180 -8.10 -1.15 6.18
C GLY A 180 -7.61 -0.76 7.58
N SER A 181 -6.94 0.39 7.73
CA SER A 181 -6.60 0.93 9.06
C SER A 181 -7.84 1.22 9.91
N ALA A 182 -8.90 1.80 9.34
CA ALA A 182 -10.15 2.03 10.06
C ALA A 182 -10.82 0.71 10.51
N ILE A 183 -10.76 -0.34 9.66
CA ILE A 183 -11.23 -1.69 10.01
C ILE A 183 -10.40 -2.23 11.18
N ARG A 184 -9.07 -2.19 11.08
CA ARG A 184 -8.17 -2.66 12.14
C ARG A 184 -8.40 -1.94 13.47
N MET A 185 -8.55 -0.62 13.45
CA MET A 185 -8.87 0.16 14.65
C MET A 185 -10.25 -0.22 15.24
N SER A 186 -11.20 -0.64 14.40
CA SER A 186 -12.51 -1.11 14.85
C SER A 186 -12.42 -2.52 15.44
N THR A 187 -11.62 -3.41 14.85
CA THR A 187 -11.36 -4.75 15.39
C THR A 187 -10.58 -4.68 16.70
N ASP A 188 -9.65 -3.74 16.87
CA ASP A 188 -8.93 -3.52 18.13
C ASP A 188 -9.89 -3.20 19.29
N LYS A 189 -10.86 -2.30 19.07
CA LYS A 189 -11.91 -2.01 20.07
C LYS A 189 -12.77 -3.23 20.41
N ILE A 190 -13.03 -4.09 19.42
CA ILE A 190 -13.75 -5.35 19.65
C ILE A 190 -12.90 -6.31 20.49
N LYS A 191 -11.62 -6.50 20.14
CA LYS A 191 -10.68 -7.34 20.89
C LYS A 191 -10.55 -6.89 22.35
N GLU A 192 -10.44 -5.58 22.60
CA GLU A 192 -10.41 -5.03 23.95
C GLU A 192 -11.66 -5.38 24.77
N LYS A 193 -12.85 -5.27 24.15
CA LYS A 193 -14.10 -5.64 24.81
C LYS A 193 -14.21 -7.16 25.00
N ALA A 194 -13.86 -7.94 23.99
CA ALA A 194 -13.88 -9.40 24.01
C ALA A 194 -12.97 -9.95 25.09
N LYS A 195 -11.76 -9.38 25.24
CA LYS A 195 -10.81 -9.70 26.32
C LYS A 195 -11.42 -9.53 27.71
N ARG A 196 -12.17 -8.45 27.95
CA ARG A 196 -12.88 -8.24 29.24
C ARG A 196 -13.99 -9.26 29.47
N VAL A 197 -14.74 -9.61 28.42
CA VAL A 197 -15.80 -10.64 28.51
C VAL A 197 -15.19 -12.00 28.78
N ALA A 198 -14.13 -12.38 28.05
CA ALA A 198 -13.42 -13.63 28.24
C ALA A 198 -12.81 -13.74 29.64
N ALA A 199 -12.17 -12.67 30.14
CA ALA A 199 -11.63 -12.62 31.50
C ALA A 199 -12.70 -12.92 32.56
N ASN A 200 -13.89 -12.32 32.41
CA ASN A 200 -15.00 -12.60 33.32
C ASN A 200 -15.48 -14.06 33.24
N LEU A 201 -15.58 -14.63 32.04
CA LEU A 201 -16.01 -16.03 31.85
C LEU A 201 -14.97 -17.05 32.33
N LEU A 202 -13.68 -16.69 32.27
CA LEU A 202 -12.56 -17.52 32.70
C LEU A 202 -12.19 -17.31 34.18
N GLU A 203 -12.89 -16.42 34.89
CA GLU A 203 -12.57 -16.01 36.26
C GLU A 203 -11.10 -15.54 36.42
N ALA A 204 -10.56 -14.89 35.39
CA ALA A 204 -9.19 -14.40 35.33
C ALA A 204 -9.13 -12.87 35.35
N ALA A 205 -7.98 -12.30 35.71
CA ALA A 205 -7.74 -10.88 35.51
C ALA A 205 -7.68 -10.57 34.01
N PRO A 206 -8.18 -9.40 33.54
CA PRO A 206 -8.05 -9.03 32.14
C PRO A 206 -6.60 -9.06 31.67
N GLU A 207 -5.61 -8.69 32.49
CA GLU A 207 -4.21 -8.72 32.08
C GLU A 207 -3.72 -10.12 31.68
N ASP A 208 -4.26 -11.17 32.30
CA ASP A 208 -3.87 -12.57 32.09
C ASP A 208 -4.47 -13.18 30.82
N VAL A 209 -5.45 -12.51 30.19
CA VAL A 209 -6.08 -12.97 28.96
C VAL A 209 -5.30 -12.44 27.75
N VAL A 210 -4.73 -13.34 26.97
CA VAL A 210 -4.08 -13.03 25.70
C VAL A 210 -5.02 -13.37 24.54
N TYR A 211 -4.87 -12.59 23.47
CA TYR A 211 -5.53 -12.82 22.20
C TYR A 211 -4.54 -13.47 21.23
#